data_AF-A0A1G8CF23-F1
#
_entry.id   AF-A0A1G8CF23-F1
#
_cell.length_a   1.000
_cell.length_b   1.000
_cell.length_c   1.000
_cell.angle_alpha   90.00
_cell.angle_beta   90.00
_cell.angle_gamma   90.00
#
_symmetry.space_group_name_H-M   'P 1'
#
loop_
_entity.id
_entity.type
_entity.pdbx_description
1 polymer ?
#
loop_
_entity_poly.entity_id
_entity_poly.type
_entity_poly.pdbx_seq_one_letter_code
_entity_poly.pdbx_strand_id
1 'polypeptide(L)'
;MQHAPSLTAPPTRLAVAGVSGGVGTTAVAVSVTGIDARVFTGRAADVLVCRTTTESLLRASRAAAFLGQRLGAVAVNSLDGHRPSRPIAARIRLLEGSATTVVVPFVPALLAATDPHALLRSALQTPESDLSRPLRQFLSAIRKLTDATRQRPIEARAPRTVIATPRPRGLTR
;
A
#
# COMPACT_ATOMS: atom_id res chain seq x y z
N MET A 1 35.40 17.64 20.37
CA MET A 1 34.73 17.17 19.15
C MET A 1 33.28 16.91 19.49
N GLN A 2 32.38 17.82 19.12
CA GLN A 2 30.95 17.73 19.41
C GLN A 2 30.28 16.99 18.24
N HIS A 3 29.76 15.78 18.49
CA HIS A 3 28.90 15.08 17.53
C HIS A 3 27.57 15.84 17.44
N ALA A 4 27.32 16.47 16.30
CA ALA A 4 26.00 17.02 15.99
C ALA A 4 24.98 15.87 15.93
N PRO A 5 23.82 15.97 16.59
CA PRO A 5 22.76 14.98 16.45
C PRO A 5 22.20 15.07 15.02
N SER A 6 22.42 14.00 14.24
CA SER A 6 21.75 13.81 12.96
C SER A 6 20.25 13.89 13.17
N LEU A 7 19.63 15.00 12.73
CA LEU A 7 18.19 15.19 12.68
C LEU A 7 17.61 14.09 11.79
N THR A 8 17.18 13.00 12.41
CA THR A 8 16.53 11.89 11.73
C THR A 8 15.20 12.43 11.21
N ALA A 9 15.12 12.66 9.89
CA ALA A 9 13.89 13.11 9.26
C ALA A 9 12.74 12.18 9.70
N PRO A 10 11.56 12.72 10.07
CA PRO A 10 10.45 11.89 10.51
C PRO A 10 10.15 10.84 9.42
N PRO A 11 9.83 9.59 9.79
CA PRO A 11 9.60 8.55 8.80
C PRO A 11 8.45 8.99 7.88
N THR A 12 8.77 9.18 6.60
CA THR A 12 7.79 9.56 5.59
C THR A 12 6.77 8.44 5.51
N ARG A 13 5.52 8.73 5.85
CA ARG A 13 4.41 7.77 5.75
C ARG A 13 4.29 7.28 4.30
N LEU A 14 4.09 5.98 4.14
CA LEU A 14 3.95 5.34 2.83
C LEU A 14 2.69 5.88 2.14
N ALA A 15 2.77 6.39 0.92
CA ALA A 15 1.59 6.66 0.11
C ALA A 15 1.14 5.38 -0.58
N VAL A 16 -0.13 5.07 -0.42
CA VAL A 16 -0.78 3.91 -0.98
C VAL A 16 -1.84 4.38 -1.97
N ALA A 17 -1.74 3.97 -3.23
CA ALA A 17 -2.68 4.35 -4.28
C ALA A 17 -3.30 3.12 -4.95
N GLY A 18 -4.58 3.18 -5.28
CA GLY A 18 -5.29 2.15 -6.03
C GLY A 18 -5.19 2.36 -7.53
N VAL A 19 -5.12 1.29 -8.31
CA VAL A 19 -5.13 1.38 -9.79
C VAL A 19 -6.52 1.72 -10.36
N SER A 20 -7.55 1.63 -9.52
CA SER A 20 -8.93 2.02 -9.80
C SER A 20 -9.70 2.23 -8.48
N GLY A 21 -10.96 2.70 -8.56
CA GLY A 21 -11.85 2.77 -7.40
C GLY A 21 -12.24 1.39 -6.88
N GLY A 22 -12.43 1.26 -5.56
CA GLY A 22 -12.96 0.04 -4.95
C GLY A 22 -11.98 -1.14 -4.85
N VAL A 23 -10.67 -0.92 -5.02
CA VAL A 23 -9.65 -1.98 -4.92
C VAL A 23 -9.20 -2.31 -3.49
N GLY A 24 -9.68 -1.55 -2.50
CA GLY A 24 -9.28 -1.69 -1.09
C GLY A 24 -8.08 -0.82 -0.69
N THR A 25 -7.80 0.27 -1.42
CA THR A 25 -6.69 1.20 -1.12
C THR A 25 -6.69 1.67 0.32
N THR A 26 -7.85 2.14 0.81
CA THR A 26 -7.99 2.64 2.18
C THR A 26 -7.63 1.58 3.21
N ALA A 27 -8.11 0.34 3.04
CA ALA A 27 -7.81 -0.74 3.97
C ALA A 27 -6.30 -1.05 4.03
N VAL A 28 -5.63 -1.10 2.88
CA VAL A 28 -4.18 -1.30 2.82
C VAL A 28 -3.43 -0.11 3.42
N ALA A 29 -3.81 1.12 3.07
CA ALA A 29 -3.21 2.35 3.59
C ALA A 29 -3.28 2.40 5.12
N VAL A 30 -4.46 2.11 5.67
CA VAL A 30 -4.70 2.02 7.11
C VAL A 30 -3.80 0.96 7.75
N SER A 31 -3.71 -0.21 7.14
CA SER A 31 -2.97 -1.35 7.69
C SER A 31 -1.46 -1.14 7.73
N VAL A 32 -0.90 -0.39 6.77
CA VAL A 32 0.52 -0.03 6.75
C VAL A 32 0.81 1.30 7.48
N THR A 33 -0.18 1.89 8.16
CA THR A 33 -0.08 3.24 8.77
C THR A 33 0.37 4.31 7.76
N GLY A 34 -0.06 4.15 6.51
CA GLY A 34 0.26 5.01 5.37
C GLY A 34 -0.72 6.16 5.18
N ILE A 35 -0.56 6.82 4.04
CA ILE A 35 -1.46 7.84 3.51
C ILE A 35 -2.26 7.21 2.37
N ASP A 36 -3.59 7.26 2.45
CA ASP A 36 -4.47 6.88 1.35
C ASP A 36 -4.40 7.98 0.26
N ALA A 37 -3.68 7.67 -0.82
CA ALA A 37 -3.52 8.54 -1.99
C ALA A 37 -4.63 8.33 -3.04
N ARG A 38 -5.71 7.62 -2.69
CA ARG A 38 -6.88 7.36 -3.54
C ARG A 38 -6.47 6.62 -4.82
N VAL A 39 -7.07 6.97 -5.96
CA VAL A 39 -6.76 6.36 -7.26
C VAL A 39 -5.48 6.97 -7.82
N PHE A 40 -4.61 6.15 -8.37
CA PHE A 40 -3.38 6.55 -9.01
C PHE A 40 -3.67 7.39 -10.27
N THR A 41 -3.18 8.63 -10.28
CA THR A 41 -3.32 9.57 -11.39
C THR A 41 -1.95 10.05 -11.92
N GLY A 42 -0.92 9.20 -11.85
CA GLY A 42 0.45 9.58 -12.25
C GLY A 42 1.29 10.28 -11.17
N ARG A 43 0.79 10.35 -9.93
CA ARG A 43 1.54 10.88 -8.76
C ARG A 43 2.37 9.78 -8.10
N ALA A 44 3.46 10.17 -7.43
CA ALA A 44 4.31 9.22 -6.72
C ALA A 44 3.53 8.41 -5.66
N ALA A 45 3.72 7.09 -5.66
CA ALA A 45 3.14 6.16 -4.70
C ALA A 45 4.20 5.12 -4.29
N ASP A 46 4.20 4.74 -3.01
CA ASP A 46 5.10 3.72 -2.47
C ASP A 46 4.49 2.32 -2.63
N VAL A 47 3.16 2.22 -2.57
CA VAL A 47 2.43 0.96 -2.77
C VAL A 47 1.30 1.20 -3.77
N LEU A 48 1.18 0.32 -4.76
CA LEU A 48 0.00 0.24 -5.61
C LEU A 48 -0.92 -0.88 -5.13
N VAL A 49 -2.23 -0.62 -5.14
CA VAL A 49 -3.25 -1.61 -4.79
C VAL A 49 -4.06 -1.96 -6.02
N CYS A 50 -4.24 -3.24 -6.29
CA CYS A 50 -5.06 -3.74 -7.37
C CYS A 50 -5.85 -4.97 -6.93
N ARG A 51 -6.84 -5.39 -7.72
CA ARG A 51 -7.58 -6.64 -7.51
C ARG A 51 -6.94 -7.78 -8.29
N THR A 52 -7.21 -9.02 -7.90
CA THR A 52 -6.89 -10.25 -8.66
C THR A 52 -7.72 -10.41 -9.96
N THR A 53 -7.85 -9.35 -10.74
CA THR A 53 -8.55 -9.33 -12.03
C THR A 53 -7.58 -8.93 -13.14
N THR A 54 -7.78 -9.46 -14.35
CA THR A 54 -6.93 -9.15 -15.51
C THR A 54 -6.82 -7.64 -15.74
N GLU A 55 -7.94 -6.93 -15.70
CA GLU A 55 -7.96 -5.48 -15.93
C GLU A 55 -7.17 -4.71 -14.86
N SER A 56 -7.37 -5.04 -13.57
CA SER A 56 -6.65 -4.36 -12.48
C SER A 56 -5.16 -4.65 -12.54
N LEU A 57 -4.76 -5.86 -12.91
CA LEU A 57 -3.34 -6.23 -13.08
C LEU A 57 -2.70 -5.48 -14.26
N LEU A 58 -3.38 -5.35 -15.40
CA LEU A 58 -2.89 -4.56 -16.53
C LEU A 58 -2.69 -3.08 -16.16
N ARG A 59 -3.64 -2.50 -15.42
CA ARG A 59 -3.49 -1.12 -14.90
C ARG A 59 -2.32 -1.02 -13.91
N ALA A 60 -2.15 -2.02 -13.05
CA ALA A 60 -1.02 -2.09 -12.13
C ALA A 60 0.31 -2.14 -12.88
N SER A 61 0.42 -2.95 -13.94
CA SER A 61 1.66 -3.05 -14.74
C SER A 61 2.03 -1.72 -15.38
N ARG A 62 1.05 -1.00 -15.94
CA ARG A 62 1.28 0.33 -16.53
C ARG A 62 1.74 1.36 -15.49
N ALA A 63 1.07 1.38 -14.33
CA ALA A 63 1.45 2.29 -13.24
C ALA A 63 2.82 1.93 -12.63
N ALA A 64 3.13 0.64 -12.51
CA ALA A 64 4.44 0.16 -12.08
C ALA A 64 5.54 0.55 -13.05
N ALA A 65 5.32 0.41 -14.37
CA ALA A 65 6.26 0.88 -15.39
C ALA A 65 6.49 2.39 -15.32
N PHE A 66 5.44 3.18 -15.08
CA PHE A 66 5.54 4.63 -14.91
C PHE A 66 6.36 5.02 -13.66
N LEU A 67 6.13 4.33 -12.54
CA LEU A 67 6.84 4.60 -11.29
C LEU A 67 8.28 4.05 -11.31
N GLY A 68 8.52 2.98 -12.08
CA GLY A 68 9.80 2.29 -12.17
C GLY A 68 10.32 1.88 -10.79
N GLN A 69 11.61 2.14 -10.56
CA GLN A 69 12.29 1.84 -9.28
C GLN A 69 11.71 2.59 -8.08
N ARG A 70 10.81 3.58 -8.28
CA ARG A 70 10.13 4.32 -7.20
C ARG A 70 8.94 3.59 -6.59
N LEU A 71 8.42 2.52 -7.21
CA LEU A 71 7.32 1.73 -6.65
C LEU A 71 7.78 0.58 -5.74
N GLY A 72 7.41 0.63 -4.45
CA GLY A 72 7.64 -0.37 -3.39
C GLY A 72 7.15 -1.73 -3.70
N ALA A 73 5.84 -1.80 -3.70
CA ALA A 73 5.17 -3.04 -3.76
C ALA A 73 3.85 -2.88 -4.48
N VAL A 74 3.37 -3.98 -5.01
CA VAL A 74 2.00 -4.10 -5.50
C VAL A 74 1.24 -5.01 -4.55
N ALA A 75 0.25 -4.46 -3.86
CA ALA A 75 -0.72 -5.20 -3.08
C ALA A 75 -1.83 -5.71 -4.01
N VAL A 76 -1.90 -7.03 -4.18
CA VAL A 76 -2.91 -7.69 -5.03
C VAL A 76 -3.99 -8.27 -4.15
N ASN A 77 -5.12 -7.58 -4.05
CA ASN A 77 -6.23 -7.97 -3.19
C ASN A 77 -7.04 -9.12 -3.82
N SER A 78 -7.10 -10.26 -3.14
CA SER A 78 -7.87 -11.43 -3.57
C SER A 78 -9.26 -11.38 -2.97
N LEU A 79 -10.26 -10.94 -3.75
CA LEU A 79 -11.61 -10.66 -3.27
C LEU A 79 -12.36 -11.88 -2.73
N ASP A 80 -12.11 -13.06 -3.28
CA ASP A 80 -12.95 -14.23 -3.00
C ASP A 80 -12.26 -15.22 -2.04
N GLY A 81 -11.12 -14.85 -1.45
CA GLY A 81 -10.33 -15.74 -0.58
C GLY A 81 -9.72 -16.96 -1.29
N HIS A 82 -10.05 -17.16 -2.58
CA HIS A 82 -9.50 -18.22 -3.40
C HIS A 82 -8.08 -17.91 -3.86
N ARG A 83 -7.33 -18.98 -4.16
CA ARG A 83 -6.02 -18.84 -4.80
C ARG A 83 -6.19 -18.27 -6.21
N PRO A 84 -5.29 -17.38 -6.66
CA PRO A 84 -5.30 -16.91 -8.03
C PRO A 84 -5.29 -18.06 -9.04
N SER A 85 -6.13 -17.98 -10.07
CA SER A 85 -6.09 -18.94 -11.18
C SER A 85 -4.73 -18.87 -11.90
N ARG A 86 -4.35 -19.94 -12.61
CA ARG A 86 -3.05 -20.02 -13.32
C ARG A 86 -2.77 -18.80 -14.21
N PRO A 87 -3.72 -18.28 -15.02
CA PRO A 87 -3.50 -17.07 -15.81
C PRO A 87 -3.28 -15.80 -14.98
N ILE A 88 -3.97 -15.68 -13.84
CA ILE A 88 -3.80 -14.54 -12.93
C ILE A 88 -2.45 -14.64 -12.20
N ALA A 89 -2.06 -15.83 -11.75
CA ALA A 89 -0.76 -16.08 -11.14
C ALA A 89 0.39 -15.76 -12.11
N ALA A 90 0.28 -16.12 -13.39
CA ALA A 90 1.26 -15.76 -14.40
C ALA A 90 1.41 -14.23 -14.57
N ARG A 91 0.29 -13.49 -14.55
CA ARG A 91 0.30 -12.01 -14.62
C ARG A 91 0.90 -11.36 -13.37
N ILE A 92 0.62 -11.92 -12.19
CA ILE A 92 1.26 -11.49 -10.93
C ILE A 92 2.78 -11.64 -11.04
N ARG A 93 3.29 -12.76 -11.57
CA ARG A 93 4.73 -12.95 -11.78
C ARG A 93 5.37 -11.94 -12.73
N LEU A 94 4.62 -11.43 -13.71
CA LEU A 94 5.13 -10.35 -14.58
C LEU A 94 5.28 -9.02 -13.81
N LEU A 95 4.43 -8.76 -12.82
CA LEU A 95 4.57 -7.58 -11.95
C LEU A 95 5.77 -7.69 -11.01
N GLU A 96 6.10 -8.90 -10.56
CA GLU A 96 7.25 -9.16 -9.68
C GLU A 96 8.58 -8.69 -10.30
N GLY A 97 8.69 -8.60 -11.62
CA GLY A 97 9.86 -8.04 -12.30
C GLY A 97 10.02 -6.52 -12.16
N SER A 98 8.97 -5.79 -11.73
CA SER A 98 9.00 -4.32 -11.55
C SER A 98 8.92 -3.88 -10.09
N ALA A 99 8.25 -4.66 -9.23
CA ALA A 99 8.11 -4.36 -7.80
C ALA A 99 7.76 -5.64 -7.02
N THR A 100 8.05 -5.66 -5.71
CA THR A 100 7.64 -6.77 -4.86
C THR A 100 6.12 -6.91 -4.87
N THR A 101 5.61 -8.05 -5.31
CA THR A 101 4.16 -8.26 -5.38
C THR A 101 3.70 -9.12 -4.21
N VAL A 102 2.67 -8.66 -3.50
CA VAL A 102 2.13 -9.32 -2.31
C VAL A 102 0.65 -9.54 -2.50
N VAL A 103 0.21 -10.80 -2.48
CA VAL A 103 -1.21 -11.14 -2.47
C VAL A 103 -1.76 -10.86 -1.07
N VAL A 104 -2.75 -9.98 -0.99
CA VAL A 104 -3.45 -9.62 0.24
C VAL A 104 -4.77 -10.38 0.25
N PRO A 105 -5.02 -11.26 1.23
CA PRO A 105 -6.29 -11.98 1.31
C PRO A 105 -7.42 -11.03 1.71
N PHE A 106 -8.60 -11.28 1.18
CA PHE A 106 -9.82 -10.63 1.66
C PHE A 106 -10.15 -11.10 3.08
N VAL A 107 -10.39 -10.15 3.98
CA VAL A 107 -10.83 -10.40 5.35
C VAL A 107 -12.20 -9.75 5.53
N PRO A 108 -13.31 -10.51 5.43
CA PRO A 108 -14.66 -9.95 5.55
C PRO A 108 -14.87 -9.16 6.85
N ALA A 109 -14.27 -9.62 7.95
CA ALA A 109 -14.35 -8.97 9.26
C ALA A 109 -13.81 -7.53 9.24
N LEU A 110 -12.83 -7.20 8.39
CA LEU A 110 -12.32 -5.83 8.28
C LEU A 110 -13.31 -4.89 7.58
N LEU A 111 -14.12 -5.40 6.65
CA LEU A 111 -15.17 -4.60 6.02
C LEU A 111 -16.39 -4.42 6.92
N ALA A 112 -16.71 -5.44 7.73
CA ALA A 112 -17.84 -5.39 8.63
C ALA A 112 -17.57 -4.61 9.93
N ALA A 113 -16.30 -4.31 10.24
CA ALA A 113 -15.92 -3.61 11.46
C ALA A 113 -16.33 -2.14 11.43
N THR A 114 -16.95 -1.68 12.51
CA THR A 114 -17.25 -0.25 12.73
C THR A 114 -15.99 0.60 12.79
N ASP A 115 -14.92 0.07 13.41
CA ASP A 115 -13.59 0.67 13.39
C ASP A 115 -12.55 -0.36 12.95
N PRO A 116 -12.19 -0.39 11.65
CA PRO A 116 -11.14 -1.26 11.13
C PRO A 116 -9.77 -1.00 11.77
N HIS A 117 -9.49 0.23 12.23
CA HIS A 117 -8.23 0.54 12.90
C HIS A 117 -8.15 -0.10 14.28
N ALA A 118 -9.23 -0.02 15.08
CA ALA A 118 -9.29 -0.70 16.36
C ALA A 118 -9.18 -2.22 16.18
N LEU A 119 -9.86 -2.80 15.18
CA LEU A 119 -9.76 -4.23 14.89
C LEU A 119 -8.32 -4.63 14.56
N LEU A 120 -7.65 -3.90 13.67
CA LEU A 120 -6.26 -4.17 13.30
C LEU A 120 -5.30 -3.98 14.48
N ARG A 121 -5.50 -2.93 15.30
CA ARG A 121 -4.68 -2.68 16.49
C ARG A 121 -4.82 -3.81 17.50
N SER A 122 -6.05 -4.26 17.75
CA SER A 122 -6.32 -5.42 18.59
C SER A 122 -5.65 -6.67 18.03
N ALA A 123 -5.81 -6.94 16.72
CA ALA A 123 -5.20 -8.09 16.06
C ALA A 123 -3.67 -8.10 16.14
N LEU A 124 -3.03 -6.93 16.14
CA LEU A 124 -1.58 -6.80 16.31
C LEU A 124 -1.12 -7.06 17.75
N GLN A 125 -2.01 -6.97 18.74
CA GLN A 125 -1.73 -7.26 20.15
C GLN A 125 -2.12 -8.70 20.55
N THR A 126 -2.95 -9.37 19.76
CA THR A 126 -3.38 -10.75 19.97
C THR A 126 -2.28 -11.74 19.53
N PRO A 127 -2.00 -12.79 20.32
CA PRO A 127 -1.10 -13.88 19.92
C PRO A 127 -1.54 -14.51 18.60
N GLU A 128 -0.58 -14.90 17.76
CA GLU A 128 -0.88 -15.42 16.41
C GLU A 128 -1.73 -16.72 16.45
N SER A 129 -1.57 -17.54 17.48
CA SER A 129 -2.39 -18.75 17.72
C SER A 129 -3.88 -18.45 17.82
N ASP A 130 -4.24 -17.28 18.34
CA ASP A 130 -5.60 -16.91 18.72
C ASP A 130 -6.29 -16.12 17.60
N LEU A 131 -5.54 -15.74 16.57
CA LEU A 131 -6.06 -15.08 15.38
C LEU A 131 -6.79 -16.08 14.46
N SER A 132 -7.78 -15.60 13.70
CA SER A 132 -8.32 -16.39 12.59
C SER A 132 -7.28 -16.54 11.47
N ARG A 133 -7.33 -17.65 10.73
CA ARG A 133 -6.41 -17.90 9.61
C ARG A 133 -6.37 -16.75 8.58
N PRO A 134 -7.51 -16.18 8.12
CA PRO A 134 -7.49 -15.06 7.19
C PRO A 134 -6.78 -13.83 7.75
N LEU A 135 -6.98 -13.53 9.04
CA LEU A 135 -6.36 -12.38 9.69
C LEU A 135 -4.85 -12.55 9.87
N ARG A 136 -4.37 -13.76 10.20
CA ARG A 136 -2.93 -14.09 10.17
C ARG A 136 -2.31 -13.85 8.81
N GLN A 137 -2.94 -14.39 7.76
CA GLN A 137 -2.45 -14.25 6.39
C GLN A 137 -2.43 -12.78 5.95
N PHE A 138 -3.46 -12.03 6.34
CA PHE A 138 -3.52 -10.59 6.12
C PHE A 138 -2.36 -9.86 6.80
N LEU A 139 -2.16 -10.06 8.11
CA LEU A 139 -1.06 -9.41 8.85
C LEU A 139 0.32 -9.78 8.28
N SER A 140 0.52 -11.04 7.87
CA SER A 140 1.74 -11.46 7.18
C SER A 140 1.94 -10.72 5.86
N ALA A 141 0.88 -10.54 5.06
CA ALA A 141 0.94 -9.76 3.82
C ALA A 141 1.28 -8.28 4.09
N ILE A 142 0.68 -7.67 5.12
CA ILE A 142 0.96 -6.27 5.50
C ILE A 142 2.42 -6.09 5.95
N ARG A 143 2.98 -7.04 6.71
CA ARG A 143 4.41 -7.02 7.09
C ARG A 143 5.30 -7.09 5.85
N LYS A 144 5.03 -8.01 4.92
CA LYS A 144 5.77 -8.11 3.65
C LYS A 144 5.71 -6.84 2.81
N LEU A 145 4.54 -6.18 2.72
CA LEU A 145 4.40 -4.89 2.05
C LEU A 145 5.27 -3.82 2.71
N THR A 146 5.25 -3.76 4.03
CA THR A 146 6.04 -2.79 4.80
C THR A 146 7.54 -3.03 4.59
N ASP A 147 7.99 -4.27 4.67
CA ASP A 147 9.40 -4.62 4.48
C ASP A 147 9.90 -4.31 3.06
N ALA A 148 9.09 -4.63 2.04
CA ALA A 148 9.40 -4.31 0.65
C ALA A 148 9.56 -2.79 0.38
N THR A 149 8.79 -1.97 1.10
CA THR A 149 8.94 -0.51 1.01
C THR A 149 10.14 0.03 1.78
N ARG A 150 10.59 -0.67 2.83
CA ARG A 150 11.76 -0.29 3.66
C ARG A 150 13.09 -0.65 3.02
N GLN A 151 13.15 -1.77 2.28
CA GLN A 151 14.36 -2.25 1.61
C GLN A 151 14.77 -1.40 0.39
N ARG A 152 14.26 -0.17 0.27
CA ARG A 152 14.51 0.70 -0.87
C ARG A 152 15.74 1.55 -0.70
N PRO A 153 16.52 1.76 -1.79
CA PRO A 153 17.50 2.81 -1.85
C PRO A 153 16.86 4.17 -1.55
N ILE A 154 17.46 4.93 -0.63
CA ILE A 154 16.98 6.24 -0.17
C ILE A 154 16.84 7.23 -1.36
N GLU A 155 17.64 7.07 -2.40
CA GLU A 155 17.63 7.89 -3.63
C GLU A 155 16.31 7.79 -4.42
N ALA A 156 15.59 6.67 -4.32
CA ALA A 156 14.28 6.51 -4.94
C ALA A 156 13.16 7.23 -4.15
N ARG A 157 13.44 7.64 -2.91
CA ARG A 157 12.50 8.26 -1.97
C ARG A 157 12.53 9.79 -2.07
N ALA A 158 12.59 10.31 -3.30
CA ALA A 158 12.66 11.74 -3.56
C ALA A 158 11.62 12.50 -2.71
N PRO A 159 11.99 13.64 -2.11
CA PRO A 159 11.11 14.39 -1.25
C PRO A 159 9.84 14.74 -2.02
N ARG A 160 8.69 14.33 -1.47
CA ARG A 160 7.39 14.77 -1.98
C ARG A 160 7.31 16.27 -1.78
N THR A 161 7.54 17.04 -2.84
CA THR A 161 7.23 18.46 -2.84
C THR A 161 5.74 18.60 -2.61
N VAL A 162 5.35 18.95 -1.39
CA VAL A 162 4.01 19.42 -1.10
C VAL A 162 3.91 20.77 -1.80
N ILE A 163 3.33 20.77 -3.00
CA ILE A 163 2.92 22.04 -3.63
C ILE A 163 1.79 22.56 -2.76
N ALA A 164 2.15 23.43 -1.81
CA ALA A 164 1.18 24.21 -1.06
C ALA A 164 0.37 24.98 -2.09
N THR A 165 -0.91 24.65 -2.20
CA THR A 165 -1.85 25.39 -3.05
C THR A 165 -1.93 26.80 -2.45
N PRO A 166 -1.65 27.88 -3.22
CA PRO A 166 -1.79 29.22 -2.69
C PRO A 166 -3.25 29.44 -2.29
N ARG A 167 -3.49 29.68 -1.00
CA ARG A 167 -4.80 30.06 -0.45
C ARG A 167 -5.24 31.35 -1.17
N PRO A 168 -6.42 31.38 -1.83
CA PRO A 168 -6.92 32.63 -2.38
C PRO A 168 -7.19 33.59 -1.21
N ARG A 169 -6.45 34.71 -1.17
CA ARG A 169 -6.81 35.86 -0.35
C ARG A 169 -7.97 36.58 -1.06
N GLY A 170 -9.21 36.27 -0.68
CA GLY A 170 -10.35 37.15 -0.95
C GLY A 170 -10.53 38.06 0.28
N LEU A 171 -10.14 39.34 0.19
CA LEU A 171 -10.97 40.47 -0.25
C LEU A 171 -12.18 40.72 0.68
N THR A 172 -11.90 41.35 1.81
CA THR A 172 -12.86 42.17 2.55
C THR A 172 -13.22 43.39 1.70
N ARG A 173 -14.51 43.58 1.44
CA ARG A 173 -15.09 44.88 1.09
C ARG A 173 -15.59 45.54 2.36
#